data_AF-A0A8I2ZJV8-F1
#
_entry.id   AF-A0A8I2ZJV8-F1
#
_cell.length_a   1.000
_cell.length_b   1.000
_cell.length_c   1.000
_cell.angle_alpha   90.00
_cell.angle_beta   90.00
_cell.angle_gamma   90.00
#
_symmetry.space_group_name_H-M   'P 1'
#
loop_
_entity.id
_entity.type
_entity.pdbx_description
1 polymer ?
#
loop_
_entity_poly.entity_id
_entity_poly.type
_entity_poly.pdbx_seq_one_letter_code
_entity_poly.pdbx_strand_id
1 'polypeptide(L)'
;MHGYHHYIATNQAVGDLIENEADRRPQGAWTKPAYLLSLIVAELEKPEDERLEWIFWFDADTVVVNPSTPLEVFLPPKSDEDLASVHLLIAANWDGLNSGAFALRVHPCAFQYLLQDDKSPLANSYTKGKEHWATVPMRWFNALPVNNAFSNNGQGWLFGKKMEGALFDNGTTEIYDDGNGGKIQPWKIMQGDMIVHFAGTTAGGTRDSWMGPWLDRVEALLPEWNNVTTQHRLRDETDKFWSETSARISSEKAIADAKMKLDAEKKAAADKAAEAKKAEEEKKKADEKKQSMD
;
A
#
# COMPACT_ATOMS: atom_id res chain seq x y z
N MET A 1 -4.77 23.47 11.16
CA MET A 1 -4.48 22.18 10.49
C MET A 1 -5.50 21.17 10.99
N HIS A 2 -5.89 20.21 10.16
CA HIS A 2 -7.15 19.46 10.16
C HIS A 2 -7.56 18.65 11.41
N GLY A 3 -6.94 18.85 12.58
CA GLY A 3 -7.35 18.23 13.85
C GLY A 3 -6.88 16.78 14.02
N TYR A 4 -5.89 16.33 13.25
CA TYR A 4 -5.37 14.98 13.32
C TYR A 4 -4.67 14.69 14.65
N HIS A 5 -4.77 13.45 15.11
CA HIS A 5 -3.95 12.92 16.18
C HIS A 5 -2.56 12.58 15.64
N HIS A 6 -1.52 13.23 16.17
CA HIS A 6 -0.14 13.02 15.75
C HIS A 6 0.58 12.13 16.76
N TYR A 7 1.26 11.10 16.26
CA TYR A 7 2.09 10.21 17.05
C TYR A 7 3.50 10.18 16.45
N ILE A 8 4.52 10.22 17.30
CA ILE A 8 5.92 10.12 16.89
C ILE A 8 6.45 8.82 17.48
N ALA A 9 6.89 7.91 16.61
CA ALA A 9 7.53 6.67 17.03
C ALA A 9 8.99 6.96 17.42
N THR A 10 9.27 7.07 18.71
CA THR A 10 10.61 7.41 19.22
C THR A 10 11.47 6.20 19.60
N ASN A 11 10.88 5.00 19.65
CA ASN A 11 11.51 3.80 20.22
C ASN A 11 11.58 2.66 19.20
N GLN A 12 12.65 1.87 19.27
CA GLN A 12 12.77 0.60 18.55
C GLN A 12 11.90 -0.45 19.26
N ALA A 13 10.88 -0.95 18.57
CA ALA A 13 9.92 -1.92 19.14
C ALA A 13 10.45 -3.36 19.09
N VAL A 14 11.34 -3.67 18.12
CA VAL A 14 11.93 -5.00 17.94
C VAL A 14 13.46 -4.87 17.95
N GLY A 15 14.11 -5.48 18.94
CA GLY A 15 15.56 -5.51 19.10
C GLY A 15 16.24 -6.75 18.50
N ASP A 16 17.57 -6.76 18.54
CA ASP A 16 18.52 -7.63 17.83
C ASP A 16 18.26 -9.15 17.90
N LEU A 17 17.50 -9.65 18.89
CA LEU A 17 17.26 -11.09 19.09
C LEU A 17 16.25 -11.71 18.09
N ILE A 18 15.49 -10.90 17.36
CA ILE A 18 14.42 -11.36 16.44
C ILE A 18 14.76 -11.06 14.97
N GLU A 19 15.87 -10.35 14.72
CA GLU A 19 16.30 -10.06 13.36
C GLU A 19 16.95 -11.29 12.74
N ASN A 20 16.15 -12.02 11.97
CA ASN A 20 16.62 -13.19 11.25
C ASN A 20 17.73 -12.77 10.26
N GLU A 21 18.98 -13.08 10.59
CA GLU A 21 20.16 -12.81 9.74
C GLU A 21 19.99 -13.39 8.32
N ALA A 22 19.14 -14.41 8.14
CA ALA A 22 18.84 -15.02 6.84
C ALA A 22 18.12 -14.05 5.86
N ASP A 23 17.32 -13.10 6.38
CA ASP A 23 16.55 -12.17 5.54
C ASP A 23 17.36 -10.92 5.12
N ARG A 24 18.61 -10.78 5.63
CA ARG A 24 19.53 -9.65 5.34
C ARG A 24 18.89 -8.26 5.48
N ARG A 25 17.88 -8.12 6.34
CA ARG A 25 17.21 -6.82 6.56
C ARG A 25 18.04 -5.93 7.47
N PRO A 26 17.99 -4.59 7.29
CA PRO A 26 18.65 -3.66 8.21
C PRO A 26 18.10 -3.76 9.63
N GLN A 27 18.92 -3.35 10.60
CA GLN A 27 18.50 -3.21 12.00
C GLN A 27 17.28 -2.28 12.13
N GLY A 28 16.31 -2.71 12.92
CA GLY A 28 15.03 -2.03 13.14
C GLY A 28 13.97 -2.31 12.07
N ALA A 29 14.23 -3.14 11.05
CA ALA A 29 13.28 -3.37 9.95
C ALA A 29 11.90 -3.87 10.41
N TRP A 30 11.83 -4.57 11.54
CA TRP A 30 10.59 -5.08 12.12
C TRP A 30 9.90 -4.11 13.09
N THR A 31 10.53 -2.98 13.44
CA THR A 31 9.95 -2.00 14.37
C THR A 31 8.67 -1.39 13.82
N LYS A 32 8.68 -0.95 12.56
CA LYS A 32 7.53 -0.34 11.91
C LYS A 32 6.30 -1.26 11.86
N PRO A 33 6.39 -2.49 11.33
CA PRO A 33 5.24 -3.40 11.34
C PRO A 33 4.80 -3.76 12.76
N ALA A 34 5.71 -3.98 13.72
CA ALA A 34 5.34 -4.27 15.11
C ALA A 34 4.62 -3.10 15.79
N TYR A 35 5.09 -1.87 15.57
CA TYR A 35 4.46 -0.67 16.13
C TYR A 35 3.07 -0.44 15.53
N LEU A 36 2.92 -0.53 14.21
CA LEU A 36 1.62 -0.45 13.55
C LEU A 36 0.67 -1.53 14.02
N LEU A 37 1.17 -2.76 14.22
CA LEU A 37 0.37 -3.86 14.77
C LEU A 37 -0.17 -3.52 16.15
N SER A 38 0.69 -2.99 17.03
CA SER A 38 0.29 -2.60 18.38
C SER A 38 -0.77 -1.50 18.37
N LEU A 39 -0.68 -0.53 17.46
CA LEU A 39 -1.67 0.53 17.30
C LEU A 39 -3.02 -0.03 16.83
N ILE A 40 -3.01 -0.88 15.80
CA ILE A 40 -4.24 -1.50 15.30
C ILE A 40 -4.94 -2.30 16.40
N VAL A 41 -4.19 -3.12 17.15
CA VAL A 41 -4.76 -3.90 18.26
C VAL A 41 -5.36 -2.98 19.32
N ALA A 42 -4.63 -1.95 19.75
CA ALA A 42 -5.12 -1.01 20.76
C ALA A 42 -6.37 -0.23 20.29
N GLU A 43 -6.45 0.15 19.02
CA GLU A 43 -7.64 0.81 18.46
C GLU A 43 -8.82 -0.16 18.26
N LEU A 44 -8.56 -1.44 17.96
CA LEU A 44 -9.61 -2.47 17.85
C LEU A 44 -10.21 -2.87 19.21
N GLU A 45 -9.51 -2.61 20.32
CA GLU A 45 -10.04 -2.81 21.68
C GLU A 45 -11.03 -1.72 22.11
N LYS A 46 -11.06 -0.57 21.42
CA LYS A 46 -11.98 0.53 21.70
C LYS A 46 -13.34 0.33 21.03
N PRO A 47 -14.41 0.94 21.57
CA PRO A 47 -15.68 1.10 20.86
C PRO A 47 -15.49 1.73 19.47
N GLU A 48 -16.33 1.37 18.50
CA GLU A 48 -16.19 1.82 17.11
C GLU A 48 -16.31 3.34 16.94
N ASP A 49 -17.08 4.00 17.81
CA ASP A 49 -17.24 5.46 17.85
C ASP A 49 -16.09 6.19 18.56
N GLU A 50 -15.23 5.47 19.26
CA GLU A 50 -14.05 6.01 19.97
C GLU A 50 -12.71 5.68 19.30
N ARG A 51 -12.68 4.71 18.39
CA ARG A 51 -11.46 4.28 17.69
C ARG A 51 -11.11 5.16 16.50
N LEU A 52 -9.82 5.23 16.18
CA LEU A 52 -9.37 5.81 14.91
C LEU A 52 -9.92 5.02 13.72
N GLU A 53 -10.27 5.70 12.62
CA GLU A 53 -10.71 5.02 11.40
C GLU A 53 -9.53 4.65 10.49
N TRP A 54 -8.61 5.60 10.29
CA TRP A 54 -7.44 5.46 9.43
C TRP A 54 -6.18 5.96 10.15
N ILE A 55 -5.09 5.25 9.94
CA ILE A 55 -3.74 5.59 10.36
C ILE A 55 -2.95 5.93 9.10
N PHE A 56 -2.45 7.16 9.01
CA PHE A 56 -1.48 7.53 7.99
C PHE A 56 -0.08 7.43 8.57
N TRP A 57 0.77 6.64 7.92
CA TRP A 57 2.17 6.49 8.26
C TRP A 57 3.03 7.34 7.32
N PHE A 58 4.00 8.04 7.89
CA PHE A 58 5.05 8.75 7.16
C PHE A 58 6.40 8.41 7.80
N ASP A 59 7.38 8.00 7.00
CA ASP A 59 8.74 7.83 7.47
C ASP A 59 9.34 9.19 7.88
N ALA A 60 10.31 9.16 8.80
CA ALA A 60 10.88 10.37 9.41
C ALA A 60 11.61 11.29 8.40
N ASP A 61 11.96 10.76 7.23
CA ASP A 61 12.54 11.49 6.10
C ASP A 61 11.47 11.99 5.12
N THR A 62 10.40 12.57 5.67
CA THR A 62 9.27 13.12 4.92
C THR A 62 9.02 14.58 5.28
N VAL A 63 8.71 15.41 4.29
CA VAL A 63 8.35 16.83 4.48
C VAL A 63 6.94 17.08 3.91
N VAL A 64 6.07 17.67 4.74
CA VAL A 64 4.73 18.11 4.32
C VAL A 64 4.84 19.49 3.68
N VAL A 65 4.58 19.56 2.37
CA VAL A 65 4.77 20.79 1.58
C VAL A 65 3.47 21.54 1.30
N ASN A 66 2.32 20.86 1.35
CA ASN A 66 1.01 21.49 1.24
C ASN A 66 0.09 21.04 2.39
N PRO A 67 0.14 21.72 3.56
CA PRO A 67 -0.65 21.35 4.74
C PRO A 67 -2.14 21.71 4.62
N SER A 68 -2.56 22.33 3.51
CA SER A 68 -3.97 22.66 3.24
C SER A 68 -4.75 21.48 2.65
N THR A 69 -4.05 20.44 2.18
CA THR A 69 -4.67 19.21 1.66
C THR A 69 -5.04 18.29 2.83
N PRO A 70 -6.34 18.01 3.05
CA PRO A 70 -6.77 17.03 4.03
C PRO A 70 -6.43 15.61 3.56
N LEU A 71 -6.01 14.76 4.48
CA LEU A 71 -5.75 13.34 4.24
C LEU A 71 -6.98 12.58 3.72
N GLU A 72 -8.18 13.03 4.11
CA GLU A 72 -9.46 12.45 3.69
C GLU A 72 -9.69 12.52 2.18
N VAL A 73 -9.04 13.46 1.49
CA VAL A 73 -9.13 13.55 0.02
C VAL A 73 -8.62 12.26 -0.65
N PHE A 74 -7.66 11.59 -0.04
CA PHE A 74 -7.10 10.35 -0.59
C PHE A 74 -7.86 9.10 -0.20
N LEU A 75 -8.82 9.18 0.72
CA LEU A 75 -9.52 8.02 1.25
C LEU A 75 -10.64 7.56 0.31
N PRO A 76 -10.98 6.25 0.29
CA PRO A 76 -12.12 5.76 -0.45
C PRO A 76 -13.43 6.42 0.05
N PRO A 77 -14.34 6.83 -0.85
CA PRO A 77 -15.66 7.33 -0.49
C PRO A 77 -16.43 6.32 0.37
N LYS A 78 -16.90 6.76 1.55
CA LYS A 78 -17.68 5.93 2.48
C LYS A 78 -19.03 5.47 1.92
N SER A 79 -19.54 6.17 0.91
CA SER A 79 -20.82 5.86 0.27
C SER A 79 -20.75 4.71 -0.73
N ASP A 80 -19.56 4.23 -1.08
CA ASP A 80 -19.37 3.15 -2.04
C ASP A 80 -19.09 1.83 -1.28
N GLU A 81 -20.03 0.89 -1.38
CA GLU A 81 -19.94 -0.42 -0.70
C GLU A 81 -18.79 -1.29 -1.24
N ASP A 82 -18.43 -1.16 -2.52
CA ASP A 82 -17.34 -1.93 -3.08
C ASP A 82 -15.98 -1.46 -2.56
N LEU A 83 -15.86 -0.17 -2.26
CA LEU A 83 -14.67 0.41 -1.67
C LEU A 83 -14.58 0.22 -0.14
N ALA A 84 -15.67 -0.17 0.52
CA ALA A 84 -15.66 -0.43 1.96
C ALA A 84 -14.69 -1.55 2.37
N SER A 85 -14.38 -2.48 1.45
CA SER A 85 -13.38 -3.52 1.67
C SER A 85 -11.94 -3.01 1.63
N VAL A 86 -11.67 -1.81 1.13
CA VAL A 86 -10.31 -1.26 1.03
C VAL A 86 -9.82 -0.84 2.41
N HIS A 87 -8.65 -1.38 2.81
CA HIS A 87 -8.05 -1.17 4.12
C HIS A 87 -6.59 -0.74 4.07
N LEU A 88 -5.94 -0.77 2.91
CA LEU A 88 -4.56 -0.34 2.71
C LEU A 88 -4.44 0.51 1.46
N LEU A 89 -3.93 1.73 1.60
CA LEU A 89 -3.58 2.62 0.50
C LEU A 89 -2.06 2.75 0.45
N ILE A 90 -1.44 2.22 -0.59
CA ILE A 90 0.02 2.19 -0.70
C ILE A 90 0.45 2.60 -2.11
N ALA A 91 1.57 3.31 -2.23
CA ALA A 91 2.10 3.65 -3.53
C ALA A 91 3.02 2.53 -4.05
N ALA A 92 3.18 2.45 -5.37
CA ALA A 92 4.16 1.57 -6.00
C ALA A 92 5.12 2.37 -6.90
N ASN A 93 6.38 1.94 -6.90
CA ASN A 93 7.47 2.48 -7.69
C ASN A 93 7.92 1.42 -8.73
N TRP A 94 8.96 1.71 -9.52
CA TRP A 94 9.51 0.77 -10.52
C TRP A 94 10.08 -0.53 -9.90
N ASP A 95 10.39 -0.56 -8.60
CA ASP A 95 10.96 -1.71 -7.88
C ASP A 95 9.99 -2.39 -6.90
N GLY A 96 8.74 -1.93 -6.81
CA GLY A 96 7.70 -2.56 -6.00
C GLY A 96 6.93 -1.58 -5.12
N LEU A 97 6.34 -2.09 -4.03
CA LEU A 97 5.56 -1.27 -3.10
C LEU A 97 6.46 -0.38 -2.27
N ASN A 98 6.07 0.89 -2.15
CA ASN A 98 6.78 1.87 -1.35
C ASN A 98 6.10 2.02 -0.01
N SER A 99 6.74 1.48 1.01
CA SER A 99 6.21 1.53 2.37
C SER A 99 6.47 2.85 3.09
N GLY A 100 7.21 3.82 2.53
CA GLY A 100 7.62 5.01 3.28
C GLY A 100 6.49 5.96 3.66
N ALA A 101 5.41 5.98 2.86
CA ALA A 101 4.17 6.65 3.21
C ALA A 101 2.96 5.88 2.67
N PHE A 102 2.00 5.60 3.56
CA PHE A 102 0.79 4.82 3.26
C PHE A 102 -0.31 5.07 4.30
N ALA A 103 -1.54 4.69 3.95
CA ALA A 103 -2.68 4.73 4.86
C ALA A 103 -3.18 3.32 5.15
N LEU A 104 -3.55 3.07 6.41
CA LEU A 104 -4.05 1.80 6.89
C LEU A 104 -5.33 2.02 7.68
N ARG A 105 -6.41 1.35 7.31
CA ARG A 105 -7.68 1.39 8.05
C ARG A 105 -7.56 0.54 9.31
N VAL A 106 -8.09 1.03 10.43
CA VAL A 106 -8.22 0.23 11.64
C VAL A 106 -9.30 -0.83 11.39
N HIS A 107 -8.85 -2.02 11.00
CA HIS A 107 -9.73 -3.14 10.64
C HIS A 107 -9.00 -4.48 10.83
N PRO A 108 -9.69 -5.57 11.24
CA PRO A 108 -9.06 -6.88 11.40
C PRO A 108 -8.37 -7.42 10.13
N CYS A 109 -8.81 -7.04 8.93
CA CYS A 109 -8.12 -7.44 7.69
C CYS A 109 -6.78 -6.72 7.49
N ALA A 110 -6.61 -5.49 8.00
CA ALA A 110 -5.36 -4.74 7.90
C ALA A 110 -4.21 -5.47 8.62
N PHE A 111 -4.53 -6.19 9.70
CA PHE A 111 -3.62 -7.05 10.45
C PHE A 111 -2.94 -8.11 9.58
N GLN A 112 -3.67 -8.70 8.62
CA GLN A 112 -3.17 -9.81 7.83
C GLN A 112 -2.08 -9.38 6.82
N TYR A 113 -2.12 -8.14 6.35
CA TYR A 113 -1.07 -7.59 5.49
C TYR A 113 0.26 -7.41 6.20
N LEU A 114 0.24 -7.10 7.49
CA LEU A 114 1.44 -6.94 8.30
C LEU A 114 2.09 -8.28 8.65
N LEU A 115 1.31 -9.36 8.72
CA LEU A 115 1.80 -10.70 9.05
C LEU A 115 2.40 -11.48 7.87
N GLN A 116 2.02 -11.15 6.64
CA GLN A 116 2.48 -11.83 5.41
C GLN A 116 2.27 -13.37 5.42
N ASP A 117 1.20 -13.85 6.07
CA ASP A 117 0.90 -15.28 6.17
C ASP A 117 0.21 -15.81 4.90
N ASP A 118 0.86 -16.75 4.20
CA ASP A 118 0.36 -17.40 2.99
C ASP A 118 -0.82 -18.35 3.26
N LYS A 119 -1.03 -18.74 4.53
CA LYS A 119 -2.18 -19.54 4.99
C LYS A 119 -3.35 -18.67 5.44
N SER A 120 -3.21 -17.34 5.43
CA SER A 120 -4.29 -16.44 5.82
C SER A 120 -5.53 -16.63 4.92
N PRO A 121 -6.75 -16.38 5.44
CA PRO A 121 -7.96 -16.40 4.64
C PRO A 121 -7.88 -15.48 3.41
N LEU A 122 -7.23 -14.32 3.55
CA LEU A 122 -7.03 -13.38 2.44
C LEU A 122 -6.12 -13.96 1.35
N ALA A 123 -4.98 -14.56 1.72
CA ALA A 123 -4.04 -15.15 0.77
C ALA A 123 -4.65 -16.33 -0.02
N ASN A 124 -5.61 -17.03 0.60
CA ASN A 124 -6.29 -18.20 0.00
C ASN A 124 -7.65 -17.89 -0.63
N SER A 125 -8.08 -16.62 -0.62
CA SER A 125 -9.28 -16.17 -1.34
C SER A 125 -9.07 -16.23 -2.86
N TYR A 126 -10.17 -16.29 -3.62
CA TYR A 126 -10.12 -16.31 -5.09
C TYR A 126 -9.48 -15.04 -5.68
N THR A 127 -9.65 -13.90 -5.01
CA THR A 127 -9.06 -12.61 -5.38
C THR A 127 -7.68 -12.39 -4.75
N LYS A 128 -7.25 -13.26 -3.83
CA LYS A 128 -6.00 -13.13 -3.05
C LYS A 128 -5.91 -11.81 -2.28
N GLY A 129 -7.06 -11.31 -1.80
CA GLY A 129 -7.16 -10.06 -1.04
C GLY A 129 -6.89 -8.78 -1.83
N LYS A 130 -6.96 -8.80 -3.17
CA LYS A 130 -6.76 -7.63 -4.04
C LYS A 130 -7.82 -6.53 -3.88
N GLU A 131 -8.98 -6.87 -3.35
CA GLU A 131 -10.09 -6.00 -3.00
C GLU A 131 -9.87 -5.21 -1.71
N HIS A 132 -8.86 -5.60 -0.91
CA HIS A 132 -8.60 -5.03 0.40
C HIS A 132 -7.47 -3.98 0.40
N TRP A 133 -6.86 -3.71 -0.76
CA TRP A 133 -5.84 -2.67 -0.91
C TRP A 133 -5.95 -1.96 -2.26
N ALA A 134 -5.42 -0.74 -2.31
CA ALA A 134 -5.32 0.05 -3.53
C ALA A 134 -3.89 0.56 -3.70
N THR A 135 -3.35 0.34 -4.91
CA THR A 135 -2.12 0.99 -5.34
C THR A 135 -2.44 2.40 -5.81
N VAL A 136 -2.13 3.40 -4.98
CA VAL A 136 -2.43 4.80 -5.28
C VAL A 136 -1.28 5.48 -6.04
N PRO A 137 -1.55 6.57 -6.78
CA PRO A 137 -0.50 7.37 -7.38
C PRO A 137 0.50 7.87 -6.32
N MET A 138 1.80 7.74 -6.60
CA MET A 138 2.86 8.21 -5.68
C MET A 138 2.70 9.69 -5.30
N ARG A 139 2.27 10.54 -6.25
CA ARG A 139 2.09 11.98 -6.03
C ARG A 139 1.04 12.37 -5.00
N TRP A 140 0.20 11.42 -4.55
CA TRP A 140 -0.79 11.69 -3.51
C TRP A 140 -0.13 11.96 -2.16
N PHE A 141 0.72 11.03 -1.70
CA PHE A 141 1.37 11.16 -0.38
C PHE A 141 2.72 10.45 -0.27
N ASN A 142 3.36 10.10 -1.39
CA ASN A 142 4.64 9.39 -1.42
C ASN A 142 5.51 9.83 -2.62
N ALA A 143 5.48 11.12 -2.94
CA ALA A 143 6.22 11.67 -4.07
C ALA A 143 7.71 11.76 -3.75
N LEU A 144 8.57 11.56 -4.75
CA LEU A 144 10.01 11.69 -4.63
C LEU A 144 10.50 13.04 -5.16
N PRO A 145 11.63 13.58 -4.66
CA PRO A 145 12.21 14.81 -5.20
C PRO A 145 12.45 14.76 -6.72
N VAL A 146 12.37 15.90 -7.41
CA VAL A 146 12.50 15.95 -8.88
C VAL A 146 13.88 15.48 -9.37
N ASN A 147 14.93 15.73 -8.59
CA ASN A 147 16.29 15.26 -8.88
C ASN A 147 16.63 13.95 -8.14
N ASN A 148 15.60 13.22 -7.67
CA ASN A 148 15.75 11.84 -7.24
C ASN A 148 15.87 10.95 -8.51
N ALA A 149 17.09 10.68 -8.95
CA ALA A 149 17.44 9.79 -10.06
C ALA A 149 17.75 8.35 -9.58
N PHE A 150 17.38 7.32 -10.33
CA PHE A 150 17.87 5.94 -10.16
C PHE A 150 18.92 5.68 -11.22
N SER A 151 20.06 5.05 -10.89
CA SER A 151 21.08 4.83 -11.93
C SER A 151 20.48 3.94 -13.03
N ASN A 152 20.69 4.29 -14.30
CA ASN A 152 20.11 3.62 -15.47
C ASN A 152 20.43 2.10 -15.57
N ASN A 153 21.35 1.60 -14.74
CA ASN A 153 21.69 0.19 -14.63
C ASN A 153 20.96 -0.57 -13.50
N GLY A 154 20.05 0.08 -12.77
CA GLY A 154 19.29 -0.54 -11.67
C GLY A 154 20.15 -1.01 -10.49
N GLN A 155 21.41 -0.57 -10.40
CA GLN A 155 22.37 -1.08 -9.41
C GLN A 155 22.50 -0.21 -8.15
N GLY A 156 21.68 0.82 -7.98
CA GLY A 156 21.63 1.53 -6.69
C GLY A 156 20.89 2.86 -6.72
N TRP A 157 20.56 3.31 -5.50
CA TRP A 157 20.18 4.69 -5.21
C TRP A 157 21.28 5.63 -5.76
N LEU A 158 20.95 6.54 -6.68
CA LEU A 158 21.90 7.42 -7.39
C LEU A 158 22.42 8.57 -6.50
N PHE A 159 22.41 8.35 -5.18
CA PHE A 159 22.27 9.38 -4.17
C PHE A 159 23.46 9.53 -3.24
N GLY A 160 24.65 9.43 -3.82
CA GLY A 160 25.89 9.76 -3.14
C GLY A 160 26.29 11.24 -3.23
N LYS A 161 25.43 12.16 -3.72
CA LYS A 161 25.83 13.54 -4.02
C LYS A 161 24.91 14.58 -3.39
N LYS A 162 25.54 15.59 -2.78
CA LYS A 162 24.86 16.78 -2.24
C LYS A 162 24.26 17.62 -3.38
N MET A 163 23.12 18.25 -3.12
CA MET A 163 22.48 19.19 -4.05
C MET A 163 22.65 20.64 -3.57
N GLU A 164 22.68 21.57 -4.53
CA GLU A 164 22.68 23.01 -4.28
C GLU A 164 21.29 23.60 -4.52
N GLY A 165 20.95 24.73 -3.87
CA GLY A 165 19.63 25.37 -3.94
C GLY A 165 19.07 25.57 -5.35
N ALA A 166 19.93 25.98 -6.31
CA ALA A 166 19.52 26.23 -7.70
C ALA A 166 18.96 24.98 -8.41
N LEU A 167 19.41 23.77 -8.05
CA LEU A 167 18.87 22.51 -8.59
C LEU A 167 17.43 22.25 -8.11
N PHE A 168 17.02 22.80 -6.97
CA PHE A 168 15.66 22.69 -6.43
C PHE A 168 14.69 23.68 -7.06
N ASP A 169 15.16 24.88 -7.39
CA ASP A 169 14.34 25.93 -7.99
C ASP A 169 14.05 25.64 -9.46
N ASN A 170 15.05 25.12 -10.17
CA ASN A 170 14.88 24.70 -11.55
C ASN A 170 14.20 23.33 -11.65
N GLY A 171 14.11 22.55 -10.57
CA GLY A 171 13.57 21.19 -10.61
C GLY A 171 12.13 21.07 -11.15
N THR A 172 11.30 22.12 -11.13
CA THR A 172 9.96 22.06 -11.73
C THR A 172 9.94 22.33 -13.25
N THR A 173 11.06 22.80 -13.82
CA THR A 173 11.15 23.29 -15.22
C THR A 173 12.34 22.74 -16.01
N GLU A 174 13.44 22.39 -15.34
CA GLU A 174 14.66 21.81 -15.89
C GLU A 174 14.93 20.50 -15.16
N ILE A 175 14.86 19.41 -15.91
CA ILE A 175 14.97 18.06 -15.37
C ILE A 175 16.41 17.65 -15.53
N TYR A 176 17.09 17.37 -14.41
CA TYR A 176 18.42 16.78 -14.46
C TYR A 176 18.34 15.43 -15.20
N ASP A 177 19.23 15.20 -16.17
CA ASP A 177 19.25 13.95 -16.93
C ASP A 177 19.64 12.79 -15.99
N ASP A 178 18.62 12.05 -15.57
CA ASP A 178 18.69 10.89 -14.68
C ASP A 178 18.82 9.57 -15.44
N GLY A 179 19.05 9.63 -16.76
CA GLY A 179 19.04 8.45 -17.63
C GLY A 179 17.64 8.02 -18.07
N ASN A 180 16.57 8.69 -17.61
CA ASN A 180 15.20 8.50 -18.11
C ASN A 180 14.82 9.52 -19.20
N GLY A 181 15.83 10.06 -19.90
CA GLY A 181 15.65 10.93 -21.06
C GLY A 181 15.10 12.31 -20.75
N GLY A 182 15.37 12.84 -19.54
CA GLY A 182 14.99 14.21 -19.16
C GLY A 182 13.48 14.44 -19.17
N LYS A 183 12.67 13.47 -18.71
CA LYS A 183 11.21 13.57 -18.59
C LYS A 183 10.77 13.61 -17.12
N ILE A 184 9.69 14.34 -16.82
CA ILE A 184 9.12 14.35 -15.47
C ILE A 184 8.45 13.00 -15.27
N GLN A 185 9.01 12.21 -14.37
CA GLN A 185 8.45 10.93 -14.02
C GLN A 185 7.20 11.10 -13.16
N PRO A 186 6.20 10.21 -13.26
CA PRO A 186 4.91 10.37 -12.57
C PRO A 186 5.01 10.30 -11.05
N TRP A 187 6.18 9.93 -10.50
CA TRP A 187 6.47 9.88 -9.08
C TRP A 187 7.19 11.11 -8.53
N LYS A 188 7.59 12.05 -9.39
CA LYS A 188 8.28 13.26 -8.97
C LYS A 188 7.27 14.24 -8.37
N ILE A 189 7.66 14.85 -7.26
CA ILE A 189 6.92 15.92 -6.58
C ILE A 189 6.68 17.09 -7.53
N MET A 190 5.46 17.63 -7.51
CA MET A 190 5.09 18.83 -8.25
C MET A 190 4.43 19.85 -7.32
N GLN A 191 4.32 21.09 -7.80
CA GLN A 191 3.61 22.15 -7.11
C GLN A 191 2.18 21.72 -6.72
N GLY A 192 1.88 21.92 -5.43
CA GLY A 192 0.59 21.59 -4.81
C GLY A 192 0.41 20.15 -4.35
N ASP A 193 1.34 19.24 -4.64
CA ASP A 193 1.36 17.91 -4.02
C ASP A 193 1.53 18.03 -2.49
N MET A 194 1.07 17.04 -1.73
CA MET A 194 1.01 17.16 -0.26
C MET A 194 2.37 16.98 0.41
N ILE A 195 3.14 15.99 -0.05
CA ILE A 195 4.30 15.46 0.66
C ILE A 195 5.42 15.11 -0.32
N VAL A 196 6.65 15.41 0.09
CA VAL A 196 7.87 14.86 -0.51
C VAL A 196 8.57 13.90 0.48
N HIS A 197 8.91 12.72 0.00
CA HIS A 197 9.55 11.64 0.75
C HIS A 197 10.99 11.42 0.25
N PHE A 198 11.96 11.44 1.17
CA PHE A 198 13.40 11.39 0.91
C PHE A 198 13.99 9.99 1.12
N ALA A 199 13.39 8.98 0.48
CA ALA A 199 13.87 7.61 0.50
C ALA A 199 15.34 7.50 0.03
N GLY A 200 16.15 6.72 0.73
CA GLY A 200 17.55 6.46 0.37
C GLY A 200 18.54 6.60 1.54
N THR A 201 19.84 6.70 1.25
CA THR A 201 20.92 6.62 2.24
C THR A 201 21.21 7.95 2.98
N THR A 202 21.57 7.85 4.27
CA THR A 202 22.07 8.95 5.11
C THR A 202 23.57 9.23 4.96
N ALA A 203 24.29 8.40 4.20
CA ALA A 203 25.75 8.47 4.13
C ALA A 203 26.25 9.88 3.73
N GLY A 204 27.22 10.39 4.49
CA GLY A 204 27.92 11.66 4.19
C GLY A 204 27.09 12.93 4.33
N GLY A 205 25.96 12.91 5.04
CA GLY A 205 25.08 14.08 5.21
C GLY A 205 24.31 14.44 3.93
N THR A 206 24.13 13.46 3.04
CA THR A 206 23.48 13.66 1.74
C THR A 206 22.00 13.97 1.89
N ARG A 207 21.30 13.27 2.80
CA ARG A 207 19.88 13.53 3.08
C ARG A 207 19.63 14.95 3.58
N ASP A 208 20.44 15.42 4.54
CA ASP A 208 20.30 16.77 5.10
C ASP A 208 20.45 17.86 4.02
N SER A 209 21.38 17.66 3.08
CA SER A 209 21.57 18.57 1.94
C SER A 209 20.36 18.64 1.01
N TRP A 210 19.45 17.67 1.09
CA TRP A 210 18.22 17.67 0.32
C TRP A 210 17.03 18.16 1.12
N MET A 211 16.91 17.73 2.38
CA MET A 211 15.77 18.12 3.22
C MET A 211 15.81 19.61 3.55
N GLY A 212 16.99 20.18 3.83
CA GLY A 212 17.15 21.59 4.21
C GLY A 212 16.43 22.57 3.28
N PRO A 213 16.72 22.58 1.96
CA PRO A 213 16.04 23.46 1.01
C PRO A 213 14.51 23.26 0.94
N TRP A 214 14.01 22.04 1.16
CA TRP A 214 12.57 21.79 1.21
C TRP A 214 11.95 22.31 2.52
N LEU A 215 12.66 22.24 3.64
CA LEU A 215 12.24 22.86 4.90
C LEU A 215 12.17 24.38 4.75
N ASP A 216 13.20 25.02 4.22
CA ASP A 216 13.22 26.47 3.94
C ASP A 216 12.02 26.89 3.07
N ARG A 217 11.70 26.09 2.05
CA ARG A 217 10.55 26.32 1.15
C ARG A 217 9.21 26.22 1.87
N VAL A 218 9.04 25.23 2.75
CA VAL A 218 7.81 25.07 3.53
C VAL A 218 7.65 26.23 4.52
N GLU A 219 8.73 26.65 5.16
CA GLU A 219 8.74 27.80 6.07
C GLU A 219 8.43 29.13 5.36
N ALA A 220 8.77 29.24 4.07
CA ALA A 220 8.43 30.40 3.24
C ALA A 220 6.93 30.50 2.89
N LEU A 221 6.14 29.45 3.12
CA LEU A 221 4.69 29.40 2.86
C LEU A 221 4.29 29.88 1.44
N LEU A 222 5.09 29.49 0.45
CA LEU A 222 4.91 29.94 -0.93
C LEU A 222 3.54 29.52 -1.51
N PRO A 223 2.75 30.45 -2.08
CA PRO A 223 1.39 30.18 -2.55
C PRO A 223 1.29 29.11 -3.63
N GLU A 224 2.30 28.94 -4.48
CA GLU A 224 2.34 27.93 -5.53
C GLU A 224 2.48 26.50 -4.98
N TRP A 225 2.99 26.34 -3.76
CA TRP A 225 3.10 25.06 -3.05
C TRP A 225 1.93 24.85 -2.09
N ASN A 226 1.50 25.91 -1.39
CA ASN A 226 0.40 25.90 -0.43
C ASN A 226 -0.88 26.51 -1.04
N ASN A 227 -1.46 25.82 -2.03
CA ASN A 227 -2.62 26.32 -2.80
C ASN A 227 -3.88 25.45 -2.62
N VAL A 228 -5.02 26.11 -2.41
CA VAL A 228 -6.37 25.51 -2.39
C VAL A 228 -6.81 24.98 -3.76
N THR A 229 -6.40 25.58 -4.88
CA THR A 229 -6.78 25.12 -6.23
C THR A 229 -6.32 23.69 -6.50
N THR A 230 -5.16 23.31 -5.96
CA THR A 230 -4.66 21.94 -6.11
C THR A 230 -5.55 20.93 -5.39
N GLN A 231 -6.21 21.34 -4.30
CA GLN A 231 -7.18 20.49 -3.60
C GLN A 231 -8.36 20.11 -4.50
N HIS A 232 -8.88 21.05 -5.30
CA HIS A 232 -10.01 20.76 -6.20
C HIS A 232 -9.59 19.78 -7.31
N ARG A 233 -8.46 20.02 -7.97
CA ARG A 233 -7.90 19.09 -8.97
C ARG A 233 -7.68 17.70 -8.37
N LEU A 234 -7.12 17.65 -7.16
CA LEU A 234 -6.84 16.39 -6.49
C LEU A 234 -8.13 15.64 -6.14
N ARG A 235 -9.19 16.33 -5.73
CA ARG A 235 -10.51 15.72 -5.52
C ARG A 235 -11.07 15.09 -6.80
N ASP A 236 -11.01 15.80 -7.92
CA ASP A 236 -11.47 15.26 -9.21
C ASP A 236 -10.67 14.01 -9.62
N GLU A 237 -9.35 14.03 -9.37
CA GLU A 237 -8.46 12.88 -9.63
C GLU A 237 -8.76 11.70 -8.70
N THR A 238 -8.98 11.94 -7.41
CA THR A 238 -9.31 10.90 -6.44
C THR A 238 -10.67 10.30 -6.70
N ASP A 239 -11.68 11.11 -7.03
CA ASP A 239 -13.03 10.64 -7.33
C ASP A 239 -13.03 9.72 -8.56
N LYS A 240 -12.30 10.12 -9.61
CA LYS A 240 -12.11 9.28 -10.79
C LYS A 240 -11.39 7.98 -10.45
N PHE A 241 -10.28 8.04 -9.70
CA PHE A 241 -9.54 6.86 -9.29
C PHE A 241 -10.41 5.89 -8.49
N TRP A 242 -11.22 6.41 -7.57
CA TRP A 242 -12.10 5.61 -6.73
C TRP A 242 -13.25 4.98 -7.52
N SER A 243 -13.82 5.71 -8.49
CA SER A 243 -14.81 5.14 -9.41
C SER A 243 -14.23 3.98 -10.23
N GLU A 244 -13.02 4.13 -10.77
CA GLU A 244 -12.34 3.07 -11.53
C GLU A 244 -11.98 1.87 -10.64
N THR A 245 -11.53 2.14 -9.41
CA THR A 245 -11.20 1.11 -8.42
C THR A 245 -12.43 0.33 -7.99
N SER A 246 -13.55 1.01 -7.76
CA SER A 246 -14.84 0.40 -7.42
C SER A 246 -15.26 -0.57 -8.52
N ALA A 247 -15.33 -0.10 -9.77
CA ALA A 247 -15.69 -0.93 -10.92
C ALA A 247 -14.78 -2.16 -11.10
N ARG A 248 -13.47 -2.00 -10.87
CA ARG A 248 -12.53 -3.12 -10.88
C ARG A 248 -12.86 -4.15 -9.79
N ILE A 249 -13.06 -3.70 -8.55
CA ILE A 249 -13.40 -4.57 -7.42
C ILE A 249 -14.72 -5.31 -7.67
N SER A 250 -15.77 -4.63 -8.13
CA SER A 250 -17.06 -5.26 -8.45
C SER A 250 -16.88 -6.35 -9.52
N SER A 251 -16.10 -6.06 -10.57
CA SER A 251 -15.82 -7.02 -11.63
C SER A 251 -15.03 -8.23 -11.13
N GLU A 252 -14.02 -8.03 -10.28
CA GLU A 252 -13.21 -9.11 -9.72
C GLU A 252 -14.03 -10.00 -8.78
N LYS A 253 -14.90 -9.41 -7.95
CA LYS A 253 -15.85 -10.14 -7.10
C LYS A 253 -16.80 -11.00 -7.93
N ALA A 254 -17.42 -10.44 -8.97
CA ALA A 254 -18.33 -11.19 -9.85
C ALA A 254 -17.64 -12.38 -10.53
N ILE A 255 -16.38 -12.22 -10.96
CA ILE A 255 -15.58 -13.31 -11.53
C ILE A 255 -15.26 -14.37 -10.48
N ALA A 256 -14.92 -13.95 -9.25
CA ALA A 256 -14.64 -14.86 -8.14
C ALA A 256 -15.87 -15.69 -7.77
N ASP A 257 -17.04 -15.06 -7.64
CA ASP A 257 -18.30 -15.73 -7.34
C ASP A 257 -18.69 -16.75 -8.41
N ALA A 258 -18.52 -16.38 -9.69
CA ALA A 258 -18.77 -17.29 -10.80
C ALA A 258 -17.84 -18.52 -10.76
N LYS A 259 -16.56 -18.33 -10.42
CA LYS A 259 -15.60 -19.43 -10.27
C LYS A 259 -15.94 -20.31 -9.06
N MET A 260 -16.26 -19.71 -7.92
CA MET A 260 -16.69 -20.43 -6.72
C MET A 260 -17.90 -21.33 -7.01
N LYS A 261 -18.89 -20.80 -7.72
CA LYS A 261 -20.08 -21.56 -8.12
C LYS A 261 -19.72 -22.72 -9.04
N LEU A 262 -18.89 -22.48 -10.06
CA LEU A 262 -18.45 -23.52 -10.99
C LEU A 262 -17.67 -24.64 -10.29
N ASP A 263 -16.79 -24.29 -9.34
CA ASP A 263 -16.01 -25.27 -8.60
C ASP A 263 -16.88 -26.09 -7.65
N ALA A 264 -17.87 -25.45 -7.00
CA ALA A 264 -18.87 -26.15 -6.19
C ALA A 264 -19.70 -27.13 -7.02
N GLU A 265 -20.14 -26.73 -8.22
CA GLU A 265 -20.87 -27.60 -9.15
C GLU A 265 -20.03 -28.79 -9.61
N LYS A 266 -18.75 -28.57 -9.97
CA LYS A 266 -17.81 -29.64 -10.33
C LYS A 266 -17.57 -30.61 -9.18
N LYS A 267 -17.40 -30.10 -7.96
CA LYS A 267 -17.22 -30.94 -6.77
C LYS A 267 -18.45 -31.79 -6.50
N ALA A 268 -19.65 -31.19 -6.53
CA ALA A 268 -20.90 -31.93 -6.37
C ALA A 268 -21.10 -33.01 -7.45
N ALA A 269 -20.70 -32.74 -8.70
CA ALA A 269 -20.74 -33.73 -9.78
C ALA A 269 -19.74 -34.87 -9.55
N ALA A 270 -18.51 -34.56 -9.10
CA ALA A 270 -17.49 -35.54 -8.78
C ALA A 270 -17.90 -36.43 -7.60
N ASP A 271 -18.46 -35.85 -6.54
CA ASP A 271 -18.94 -36.58 -5.36
C ASP A 271 -20.08 -37.55 -5.74
N LYS A 272 -21.05 -37.09 -6.55
CA LYS A 272 -22.11 -37.96 -7.10
C LYS A 272 -21.56 -39.10 -7.95
N ALA A 273 -20.57 -38.83 -8.79
CA ALA A 273 -19.94 -39.86 -9.63
C ALA A 273 -19.17 -40.89 -8.79
N ALA A 274 -18.52 -40.45 -7.71
CA ALA A 274 -17.83 -41.35 -6.77
C ALA A 274 -18.80 -42.22 -5.98
N GLU A 275 -19.92 -41.67 -5.52
CA GLU A 275 -21.00 -42.42 -4.87
C GLU A 275 -21.61 -43.46 -5.81
N ALA A 276 -21.90 -43.08 -7.06
CA ALA A 276 -22.44 -44.01 -8.06
C ALA A 276 -21.49 -45.18 -8.35
N LYS A 277 -20.18 -44.92 -8.46
CA LYS A 277 -19.16 -45.97 -8.62
C LYS A 277 -19.11 -46.92 -7.42
N LYS A 278 -19.13 -46.38 -6.20
CA LYS A 278 -19.15 -47.22 -4.98
C LYS A 278 -20.40 -48.10 -4.92
N ALA A 279 -21.57 -47.55 -5.24
CA ALA A 279 -22.81 -48.33 -5.27
C ALA A 279 -22.80 -49.44 -6.33
N GLU A 280 -22.20 -49.19 -7.50
CA GLU A 280 -22.05 -50.21 -8.54
C GLU A 280 -21.06 -51.33 -8.13
N GLU A 281 -19.95 -50.97 -7.48
CA GLU A 281 -18.99 -51.95 -6.93
C GLU A 281 -19.58 -52.81 -5.82
N GLU A 282 -20.36 -52.21 -4.91
CA GLU A 282 -21.07 -52.95 -3.86
C GLU A 282 -22.11 -53.90 -4.43
N LYS A 283 -22.84 -53.48 -5.47
CA LYS A 283 -23.79 -54.34 -6.17
C LYS A 283 -23.11 -55.53 -6.86
N LYS A 284 -22.00 -55.30 -7.57
CA LYS A 284 -21.20 -56.38 -8.19
C LYS A 284 -20.70 -57.38 -7.16
N LYS A 285 -20.15 -56.90 -6.03
CA LYS A 285 -19.71 -57.77 -4.93
C LYS A 285 -20.85 -58.58 -4.32
N ALA A 286 -22.05 -58.00 -4.19
CA ALA A 286 -23.22 -58.69 -3.67
C ALA A 286 -23.73 -59.78 -4.64
N ASP A 287 -23.70 -59.51 -5.95
CA ASP A 287 -24.11 -60.45 -6.99
C ASP A 287 -23.11 -61.62 -7.11
N GLU A 288 -21.79 -61.35 -7.06
CA GLU A 288 -20.75 -62.38 -7.01
C GLU A 288 -20.88 -63.29 -5.79
N LYS A 289 -21.21 -62.71 -4.62
CA LYS A 289 -21.41 -63.48 -3.38
C LYS A 289 -22.63 -64.38 -3.43
N LYS A 290 -23.69 -63.96 -4.14
CA LYS A 290 -24.87 -64.79 -4.39
C LYS A 290 -24.57 -65.94 -5.35
N GLN A 291 -23.80 -65.69 -6.41
CA GLN A 291 -23.38 -66.74 -7.35
C GLN A 291 -22.43 -67.78 -6.75
N SER A 292 -21.72 -67.46 -5.67
CA SER A 292 -20.86 -68.41 -4.96
C SER A 292 -21.58 -69.27 -3.90
N MET A 293 -22.88 -69.06 -3.68
CA MET A 293 -23.67 -69.77 -2.67
C MET A 293 -24.72 -70.74 -3.26
N ASP A 294 -24.86 -70.77 -4.59
CA ASP A 294 -25.58 -71.81 -5.36
C ASP A 294 -24.59 -72.85 -5.92
#